data_AF-A0A366W622-F1
#
_entry.id   AF-A0A366W622-F1
#
_cell.length_a   1.000
_cell.length_b   1.000
_cell.length_c   1.000
_cell.angle_alpha   90.00
_cell.angle_beta   90.00
_cell.angle_gamma   90.00
#
_symmetry.space_group_name_H-M   'P 1'
#
loop_
_entity.id
_entity.type
_entity.pdbx_description
1 polymer ?
#
loop_
_entity_poly.entity_id
_entity_poly.type
_entity_poly.pdbx_seq_one_letter_code
_entity_poly.pdbx_strand_id
1 'polypeptide(L)'
;MMMTDLNDDILEDIFAQARAVAPVPSDDLIARVMAGATVPQAVPQPAPRRSLGQQVLDLLGGWTAVSGLVTATCAGVWIGVAPPASVENYTATYFGDEINVSIFSEDAIFATGDFFDG
;
A
#
# COMPACT_ATOMS: atom_id res chain seq x y z
N MET A 1 -22.94 15.63 -13.03
CA MET A 1 -22.58 15.40 -14.45
C MET A 1 -21.79 16.57 -15.04
N MET A 2 -22.05 17.84 -14.67
CA MET A 2 -21.35 19.03 -15.19
C MET A 2 -19.85 19.19 -14.84
N MET A 3 -19.32 18.45 -13.85
CA MET A 3 -17.97 18.67 -13.32
C MET A 3 -16.88 17.91 -14.09
N THR A 4 -17.23 16.85 -14.82
CA THR A 4 -16.33 16.12 -15.72
C THR A 4 -16.16 16.87 -17.04
N ASP A 5 -17.23 17.44 -17.56
CA ASP A 5 -17.21 18.18 -18.84
C ASP A 5 -16.30 19.42 -18.75
N LEU A 6 -16.36 20.17 -17.64
CA LEU A 6 -15.46 21.29 -17.37
C LEU A 6 -13.99 20.87 -17.30
N ASN A 7 -13.71 19.69 -16.72
CA ASN A 7 -12.34 19.18 -16.63
C ASN A 7 -11.83 18.75 -18.01
N ASP A 8 -12.68 18.13 -18.82
CA ASP A 8 -12.33 17.71 -20.18
C ASP A 8 -12.06 18.92 -21.10
N ASP A 9 -12.85 19.98 -20.98
CA ASP A 9 -12.64 21.24 -21.73
C ASP A 9 -11.31 21.91 -21.34
N ILE A 10 -10.98 21.94 -20.05
CA ILE A 10 -9.68 22.46 -19.56
C ILE A 10 -8.52 21.61 -20.07
N LEU A 11 -8.67 20.28 -20.10
CA LEU A 11 -7.64 19.38 -20.62
C LEU A 11 -7.44 19.58 -22.12
N GLU A 12 -8.50 19.72 -22.91
CA GLU A 12 -8.39 19.96 -24.35
C GLU A 12 -7.68 21.28 -24.65
N ASP A 13 -7.96 22.35 -23.88
CA ASP A 13 -7.29 23.65 -24.04
C ASP A 13 -5.78 23.56 -23.71
N ILE A 14 -5.42 22.84 -22.63
CA ILE A 14 -4.01 22.55 -22.29
C ILE A 14 -3.32 21.74 -23.40
N PHE A 15 -3.99 20.74 -23.98
CA PHE A 15 -3.44 19.94 -25.07
C PHE A 15 -3.33 20.71 -26.38
N ALA A 16 -4.26 21.63 -26.66
CA ALA A 16 -4.18 22.52 -27.82
C ALA A 16 -2.96 23.45 -27.70
N GLN A 17 -2.74 24.01 -26.51
CA GLN A 17 -1.58 24.84 -26.22
C GLN A 17 -0.26 24.07 -26.32
N ALA A 18 -0.22 22.82 -25.84
CA ALA A 18 0.95 21.95 -25.94
C ALA A 18 1.29 21.59 -27.40
N ARG A 19 0.27 21.30 -28.23
CA ARG A 19 0.44 21.03 -29.67
C ARG A 19 0.98 22.24 -30.44
N ALA A 20 0.61 23.46 -30.05
CA ALA A 20 1.11 24.68 -30.68
C ALA A 20 2.61 24.92 -30.48
N VAL A 21 3.19 24.37 -29.39
CA VAL A 21 4.61 24.55 -29.04
C VAL A 21 5.50 23.45 -29.60
N ALA A 22 4.92 22.37 -30.15
CA ALA A 22 5.57 21.11 -30.56
C ALA A 22 7.07 21.23 -30.91
N PRO A 23 7.97 21.08 -29.93
CA PRO A 23 9.40 21.17 -30.17
C PRO A 23 9.84 19.98 -31.01
N VAL A 24 10.64 20.23 -32.04
CA VAL A 24 11.23 19.13 -32.83
C VAL A 24 12.21 18.38 -31.91
N PRO A 25 11.99 17.07 -31.65
CA PRO A 25 12.92 16.28 -30.84
C PRO A 25 14.27 16.20 -31.54
N SER A 26 15.37 16.21 -30.77
CA SER A 26 16.72 16.08 -31.33
C SER A 26 16.91 14.74 -32.04
N ASP A 27 17.71 14.72 -33.09
CA ASP A 27 18.02 13.49 -33.86
C ASP A 27 18.58 12.36 -32.98
N ASP A 28 19.36 12.68 -31.94
CA ASP A 28 19.89 11.68 -30.99
C ASP A 28 18.77 10.99 -30.19
N LEU A 29 17.77 11.75 -29.74
CA LEU A 29 16.58 11.20 -29.08
C LEU A 29 15.78 10.31 -30.04
N ILE A 30 15.57 10.76 -31.29
CA ILE A 30 14.88 9.96 -32.30
C ILE A 30 15.64 8.66 -32.57
N ALA A 31 16.96 8.71 -32.74
CA ALA A 31 17.81 7.54 -32.94
C ALA A 31 17.73 6.57 -31.75
N ARG A 32 17.74 7.08 -30.51
CA ARG A 32 17.61 6.26 -29.30
C ARG A 32 16.21 5.64 -29.15
N VAL A 33 15.15 6.38 -29.46
CA VAL A 33 13.78 5.86 -29.47
C VAL A 33 13.63 4.77 -30.52
N MET A 34 14.15 4.96 -31.72
CA MET A 34 14.12 3.96 -32.79
C MET A 34 14.93 2.70 -32.43
N ALA A 35 16.07 2.88 -31.76
CA ALA A 35 16.86 1.77 -31.22
C ALA A 35 16.08 0.98 -30.14
N GLY A 36 15.30 1.67 -29.29
CA GLY A 36 14.44 1.03 -28.28
C GLY A 36 13.13 0.47 -28.82
N ALA A 37 12.61 1.03 -29.92
CA ALA A 37 11.38 0.61 -30.60
C ALA A 37 11.56 -0.69 -31.39
N THR A 38 12.81 -1.11 -31.60
CA THR A 38 13.12 -2.51 -31.90
C THR A 38 12.84 -3.32 -30.64
N VAL A 39 11.55 -3.52 -30.32
CA VAL A 39 11.13 -4.55 -29.39
C VAL A 39 11.65 -5.84 -30.01
N PRO A 40 12.66 -6.52 -29.43
CA PRO A 40 12.98 -7.85 -29.90
C PRO A 40 11.68 -8.62 -29.80
N GLN A 41 11.12 -9.07 -30.93
CA GLN A 41 10.08 -10.08 -30.90
C GLN A 41 10.66 -11.18 -30.02
N ALA A 42 10.08 -11.35 -28.83
CA ALA A 42 10.59 -12.29 -27.86
C ALA A 42 10.57 -13.65 -28.55
N VAL A 43 11.74 -14.10 -28.99
CA VAL A 43 11.93 -15.47 -29.41
C VAL A 43 11.47 -16.28 -28.21
N PRO A 44 10.48 -17.18 -28.35
CA PRO A 44 9.98 -17.95 -27.22
C PRO A 44 11.14 -18.75 -26.65
N GLN A 45 11.80 -18.21 -25.62
CA GLN A 45 12.75 -18.97 -24.85
C GLN A 45 11.94 -19.93 -23.98
N PRO A 46 12.38 -21.19 -23.84
CA PRO A 46 11.72 -22.12 -22.93
C PRO A 46 11.67 -21.44 -21.56
N ALA A 47 10.44 -21.12 -21.13
CA ALA A 47 10.23 -20.45 -19.86
C ALA A 47 10.84 -21.33 -18.76
N PRO A 48 11.66 -20.79 -17.85
CA PRO A 48 12.13 -21.55 -16.71
C PRO A 48 10.91 -22.09 -15.96
N ARG A 49 11.01 -23.31 -15.43
CA ARG A 49 9.95 -23.92 -14.63
C ARG A 49 9.66 -23.01 -13.43
N ARG A 50 8.64 -22.17 -13.56
CA ARG A 50 8.22 -21.23 -12.51
C ARG A 50 7.72 -22.04 -11.32
N SER A 51 8.22 -21.73 -10.13
CA SER A 51 7.71 -22.31 -8.89
C SER A 51 6.21 -21.99 -8.74
N LEU A 52 5.45 -22.86 -8.07
CA LEU A 52 4.03 -22.61 -7.80
C LEU A 52 3.82 -21.26 -7.08
N GLY A 53 4.73 -20.89 -6.18
CA GLY A 53 4.70 -19.60 -5.49
C GLY A 53 4.82 -18.40 -6.45
N GLN A 54 5.71 -18.47 -7.45
CA GLN A 54 5.81 -17.42 -8.48
C GLN A 54 4.56 -17.33 -9.35
N GLN A 55 3.90 -18.45 -9.64
CA GLN A 55 2.65 -18.44 -10.42
C GLN A 55 1.51 -17.77 -9.62
N VAL A 56 1.43 -18.04 -8.32
CA VAL A 56 0.46 -17.36 -7.43
C VAL A 56 0.77 -15.87 -7.33
N LEU A 57 2.04 -15.49 -7.22
CA LEU A 57 2.45 -14.09 -7.21
C LEU A 57 2.10 -13.37 -8.51
N ASP A 58 2.39 -13.97 -9.67
CA ASP A 58 2.03 -13.39 -10.98
C ASP A 58 0.51 -13.24 -11.12
N LEU A 59 -0.28 -14.21 -10.65
CA LEU A 59 -1.75 -14.13 -10.66
C LEU A 59 -2.30 -12.99 -9.78
N LEU A 60 -1.62 -12.69 -8.66
CA LEU A 60 -2.05 -11.65 -7.74
C LEU A 60 -1.60 -10.24 -8.18
N GLY A 61 -0.78 -10.10 -9.23
CA GLY A 61 -0.24 -8.81 -9.68
C GLY A 61 1.23 -8.57 -9.28
N GLY A 62 1.95 -9.65 -8.98
CA GLY A 62 3.39 -9.66 -8.72
C GLY A 62 3.77 -9.10 -7.35
N TRP A 63 5.01 -8.62 -7.26
CA TRP A 63 5.59 -8.09 -6.02
C TRP A 63 4.85 -6.86 -5.48
N THR A 64 4.26 -6.06 -6.37
CA THR A 64 3.42 -4.89 -6.00
C THR A 64 2.22 -5.31 -5.16
N ALA A 65 1.54 -6.40 -5.52
CA ALA A 65 0.40 -6.89 -4.74
C ALA A 65 0.82 -7.38 -3.34
N VAL A 66 1.96 -8.05 -3.24
CA VAL A 66 2.52 -8.50 -1.94
C VAL A 66 2.84 -7.31 -1.04
N SER A 67 3.44 -6.26 -1.58
CA SER A 67 3.79 -5.06 -0.80
C SER A 67 2.54 -4.40 -0.20
N GLY A 68 1.43 -4.37 -0.95
CA GLY A 68 0.14 -3.89 -0.47
C GLY A 68 -0.43 -4.78 0.64
N LEU A 69 -0.40 -6.11 0.46
CA LEU A 69 -0.84 -7.08 1.46
C LEU A 69 -0.08 -6.94 2.79
N VAL A 70 1.25 -6.83 2.72
CA VAL A 70 2.09 -6.64 3.92
C VAL A 70 1.74 -5.33 4.61
N THR A 71 1.60 -4.24 3.84
CA THR A 71 1.23 -2.93 4.39
C THR A 71 -0.15 -2.96 5.05
N ALA A 72 -1.15 -3.60 4.41
CA ALA A 72 -2.49 -3.78 4.97
C ALA A 72 -2.46 -4.61 6.26
N THR A 73 -1.59 -5.62 6.33
CA THR A 73 -1.40 -6.45 7.53
C THR A 73 -0.79 -5.62 8.67
N CYS A 74 0.26 -4.84 8.39
CA CYS A 74 0.85 -3.92 9.36
C CYS A 74 -0.16 -2.89 9.86
N ALA A 75 -0.96 -2.32 8.95
CA ALA A 75 -2.03 -1.39 9.30
C ALA A 75 -3.11 -2.05 10.16
N GLY A 76 -3.51 -3.28 9.85
CA GLY A 76 -4.45 -4.05 10.65
C GLY A 76 -3.93 -4.33 12.06
N VAL A 77 -2.66 -4.74 12.19
CA VAL A 77 -2.01 -4.95 13.50
C VAL A 77 -1.95 -3.63 14.28
N TRP A 78 -1.57 -2.53 13.64
CA TRP A 78 -1.52 -1.22 14.28
C TRP A 78 -2.88 -0.78 14.83
N ILE A 79 -3.93 -0.91 14.01
CA ILE A 79 -5.31 -0.58 14.40
C ILE A 79 -5.83 -1.50 15.51
N GLY A 80 -5.46 -2.78 15.50
CA GLY A 80 -5.87 -3.73 16.53
C GLY A 80 -5.23 -3.47 17.90
N VAL A 81 -3.97 -3.01 17.93
CA VAL A 81 -3.26 -2.69 19.18
C VAL A 81 -3.74 -1.36 19.77
N ALA A 82 -4.04 -0.37 18.93
CA ALA A 82 -4.54 0.93 19.36
C ALA A 82 -5.85 1.25 18.61
N PRO A 83 -6.99 0.71 19.08
CA PRO A 83 -8.28 0.99 18.48
C PRO A 83 -8.55 2.50 18.51
N PRO A 84 -8.97 3.12 17.40
CA PRO A 84 -9.39 4.51 17.42
C PRO A 84 -10.69 4.64 18.24
N ALA A 85 -10.85 5.73 18.98
CA ALA A 85 -11.96 5.96 19.93
C ALA A 85 -13.38 5.72 19.35
N SER A 86 -13.56 5.89 18.04
CA SER A 86 -14.83 5.55 17.36
C SER A 86 -15.15 4.06 17.44
N VAL A 87 -14.16 3.18 17.30
CA VAL A 87 -14.32 1.71 17.34
C VAL A 87 -14.60 1.23 18.76
N GLU A 88 -13.99 1.85 19.77
CA GLU A 88 -14.26 1.56 21.19
C GLU A 88 -15.72 1.85 21.54
N ASN A 89 -16.25 3.01 21.12
CA ASN A 89 -17.64 3.41 21.37
C ASN A 89 -18.65 2.44 20.75
N TYR A 90 -18.39 1.97 19.52
CA TYR A 90 -19.27 0.97 18.88
C TYR A 90 -19.17 -0.39 19.57
N THR A 91 -17.96 -0.81 19.95
CA THR A 91 -17.75 -2.08 20.66
C THR A 91 -18.45 -2.07 22.02
N ALA A 92 -18.30 -1.00 22.79
CA ALA A 92 -18.98 -0.83 24.08
C ALA A 92 -20.51 -0.87 23.95
N THR A 93 -21.06 -0.31 22.86
CA THR A 93 -22.51 -0.30 22.60
C THR A 93 -23.07 -1.69 22.25
N TYR A 94 -22.32 -2.50 21.51
CA TYR A 94 -22.80 -3.80 21.02
C TYR A 94 -22.35 -5.00 21.87
N PHE A 95 -21.18 -4.93 22.49
CA PHE A 95 -20.55 -6.04 23.22
C PHE A 95 -20.46 -5.79 24.73
N GLY A 96 -20.78 -4.59 25.20
CA GLY A 96 -20.66 -4.19 26.60
C GLY A 96 -19.29 -3.60 26.93
N ASP A 97 -19.21 -2.91 28.07
CA ASP A 97 -18.00 -2.22 28.51
C ASP A 97 -16.92 -3.21 28.94
N GLU A 98 -15.66 -2.95 28.56
CA GLU A 98 -14.54 -3.82 28.91
C GLU A 98 -14.11 -3.56 30.36
N ILE A 99 -14.41 -4.49 31.26
CA ILE A 99 -13.95 -4.41 32.65
C ILE A 99 -12.51 -4.94 32.72
N ASN A 100 -11.53 -4.04 32.67
CA ASN A 100 -10.14 -4.38 32.95
C ASN A 100 -9.95 -4.66 34.45
N VAL A 101 -9.66 -5.91 34.81
CA VAL A 101 -9.25 -6.29 36.17
C VAL A 101 -7.73 -6.44 36.18
N SER A 102 -7.05 -5.43 36.71
CA SER A 102 -5.61 -5.49 36.93
C SER A 102 -5.31 -6.50 38.05
N ILE A 103 -4.69 -7.62 37.69
CA ILE A 103 -4.31 -8.71 38.61
C ILE A 103 -2.98 -8.48 39.33
N PHE A 104 -2.24 -7.44 38.92
CA PHE A 104 -1.00 -7.00 39.56
C PHE A 104 -1.26 -5.61 40.15
N SER A 105 -1.64 -5.56 41.42
CA SER A 105 -1.59 -4.30 42.16
C SER A 105 -0.11 -3.97 42.38
N GLU A 106 0.37 -2.89 41.77
CA GLU A 106 1.72 -2.38 42.00
C GLU A 106 1.98 -2.20 43.51
N ASP A 107 0.94 -1.81 44.26
CA ASP A 107 0.95 -1.72 45.73
C ASP A 107 1.31 -3.04 46.43
N ALA A 108 0.89 -4.20 45.92
CA ALA A 108 1.15 -5.49 46.54
C ALA A 108 2.58 -5.99 46.31
N ILE A 109 3.18 -5.62 45.17
CA ILE A 109 4.56 -5.96 44.82
C ILE A 109 5.54 -5.12 45.65
N PHE A 110 5.24 -3.84 45.87
CA PHE A 110 6.06 -2.97 46.72
C PHE A 110 5.81 -3.18 48.21
N ALA A 111 4.62 -3.64 48.62
CA ALA A 111 4.34 -4.01 50.02
C ALA A 111 4.93 -5.37 50.43
N THR A 112 5.24 -6.26 49.47
CA THR A 112 5.87 -7.57 49.72
C THR A 112 7.40 -7.52 49.67
N GLY A 113 7.99 -6.36 49.92
CA GLY A 113 9.45 -6.16 50.07
C GLY A 113 10.07 -6.83 51.30
N ASP A 114 9.51 -7.93 51.79
CA ASP A 114 9.93 -8.65 53.01
C ASP A 114 10.66 -9.97 52.70
N PHE A 115 11.27 -10.10 51.51
CA PHE A 115 12.00 -11.32 51.12
C PHE A 115 13.50 -11.11 50.83
N PHE A 116 14.06 -9.97 51.24
CA PHE A 116 15.51 -9.73 51.18
C PHE A 116 16.01 -9.06 52.48
N ASP A 117 15.83 -9.73 53.61
CA ASP A 117 16.74 -9.61 54.75
C ASP A 117 17.11 -11.04 55.21
N GLY A 118 18.38 -11.21 55.63
CA GLY A 118 19.11 -12.49 55.66
C GLY A 118 18.62 -13.57 56.62
#